data_AF-A0A8E2JMY1-F1
#
_entry.id   AF-A0A8E2JMY1-F1
#
_cell.length_a   1.000
_cell.length_b   1.000
_cell.length_c   1.000
_cell.angle_alpha   90.00
_cell.angle_beta   90.00
_cell.angle_gamma   90.00
#
_symmetry.space_group_name_H-M   'P 1'
#
loop_
_entity.id
_entity.type
_entity.pdbx_description
1 polymer ?
#
loop_
_entity_poly.entity_id
_entity_poly.type
_entity_poly.pdbx_seq_one_letter_code
_entity_poly.pdbx_strand_id
1 'polypeptide(L)'
;MCCWCCCCIIILALVALIVALSVTLTRKHKASPIEPSQWLNLTGYPPIPTGVSTIAQPEAIVEISGCVSPATIWSCALPKEEQAANAPSQPDQPNMRLEISFVNGSVVNSSMTQTTRRRRDLDRVSNAVSAGSFIRSHLLRIRGQPPTPSPGVPSLDDQKFLGNTTDGNSPPFEGEQTPFYISFIDPTKVISARLAKRSGNPFQNITSLIPPPSVNSDGTAAAATLLPLPSSQPLRLYNRGLPTEHYGFYSYFDRSIFLKSIQPTNSSFGGVPADTNGGSSFDSATLRCTWAQTRFLVQIWTNAGKSKPLLQGPTPTSSSAPSPTATDNSSANDFTRPGSFPYPVTITLDRHGGTEKEKMIYCYNMDTDGKVIDSSGAFVLEDRSFGGVLVNPTEGPFSNVTVSPADGGPGGIDGGTGGCECQWANWLQN
;
A
#
# COMPACT_ATOMS: atom_id res chain seq x y z
N MET A 1 22.07 67.60 -4.38
CA MET A 1 20.74 67.09 -4.81
C MET A 1 20.79 65.79 -5.64
N CYS A 2 21.91 65.35 -6.22
CA CYS A 2 21.97 64.07 -6.97
C CYS A 2 22.05 62.79 -6.11
N CYS A 3 22.60 62.87 -4.88
CA CYS A 3 22.82 61.68 -4.04
C CYS A 3 21.52 61.10 -3.46
N TRP A 4 20.54 61.97 -3.17
CA TRP A 4 19.23 61.57 -2.63
C TRP A 4 18.37 60.84 -3.66
N CYS A 5 18.35 61.30 -4.92
CA CYS A 5 17.64 60.63 -6.01
C CYS A 5 18.20 59.23 -6.30
N CYS A 6 19.52 59.05 -6.23
CA CYS A 6 20.12 57.73 -6.45
C CYS A 6 19.74 56.72 -5.35
N CYS A 7 19.68 57.18 -4.09
CA CYS A 7 19.26 56.33 -2.97
C CYS A 7 17.79 55.91 -3.10
N CYS A 8 16.90 56.82 -3.53
CA CYS A 8 15.49 56.49 -3.72
C CYS A 8 15.26 55.45 -4.83
N ILE A 9 16.02 55.52 -5.94
CA ILE A 9 15.90 54.56 -7.04
C ILE A 9 16.35 53.16 -6.61
N ILE A 10 17.45 53.06 -5.84
CA ILE A 10 17.95 51.77 -5.34
C ILE A 10 16.97 51.13 -4.36
N ILE A 11 16.35 51.92 -3.47
CA ILE A 11 15.36 51.42 -2.53
C ILE A 11 14.11 50.92 -3.27
N LEU A 12 13.63 51.65 -4.28
CA LEU A 12 12.48 51.22 -5.08
C LEU A 12 12.77 49.93 -5.86
N ALA A 13 13.98 49.78 -6.39
CA ALA A 13 14.41 48.55 -7.06
C ALA A 13 14.45 47.36 -6.08
N LEU A 14 14.97 47.56 -4.86
CA LEU A 14 14.99 46.53 -3.82
C LEU A 14 13.58 46.12 -3.37
N VAL A 15 12.68 47.08 -3.17
CA VAL A 15 11.28 46.80 -2.80
C VAL A 15 10.58 46.03 -3.92
N ALA A 16 10.76 46.42 -5.18
CA ALA A 16 10.20 45.69 -6.32
C ALA A 16 10.73 44.25 -6.39
N LEU A 17 12.02 44.05 -6.10
CA LEU A 17 12.65 42.73 -6.10
C LEU A 17 12.13 41.87 -4.94
N ILE A 18 11.97 42.43 -3.74
CA ILE A 18 11.38 41.74 -2.58
C ILE A 18 9.92 41.39 -2.84
N VAL A 19 9.13 42.29 -3.42
CA VAL A 19 7.73 42.02 -3.78
C VAL A 19 7.65 40.95 -4.87
N ALA A 20 8.51 41.01 -5.88
CA ALA A 20 8.58 39.96 -6.91
C ALA A 20 8.99 38.60 -6.31
N LEU A 21 9.99 38.57 -5.42
CA LEU A 21 10.41 37.34 -4.74
C LEU A 21 9.29 36.80 -3.86
N SER A 22 8.65 37.65 -3.06
CA SER A 22 7.57 37.23 -2.17
C SER A 22 6.36 36.76 -2.97
N VAL A 23 5.95 37.42 -4.05
CA VAL A 23 4.84 36.96 -4.90
C VAL A 23 5.18 35.68 -5.66
N THR A 24 6.44 35.45 -6.05
CA THR A 24 6.85 34.23 -6.75
C THR A 24 7.12 33.04 -5.83
N LEU A 25 7.65 33.26 -4.63
CA LEU A 25 7.90 32.23 -3.62
C LEU A 25 6.67 31.91 -2.75
N THR A 26 5.72 32.84 -2.58
CA THR A 26 4.46 32.59 -1.84
C THR A 26 3.31 32.16 -2.73
N ARG A 27 3.53 32.02 -4.04
CA ARG A 27 2.64 31.22 -4.87
C ARG A 27 2.68 29.81 -4.32
N LYS A 28 1.70 29.51 -3.46
CA LYS A 28 1.34 28.16 -3.02
C LYS A 28 1.57 27.24 -4.21
N HIS A 29 2.45 26.26 -4.05
CA HIS A 29 2.55 25.15 -4.99
C HIS A 29 1.13 24.65 -5.20
N LYS A 30 0.52 25.03 -6.34
CA LYS A 30 -0.68 24.36 -6.82
C LYS A 30 -0.28 22.90 -6.90
N ALA A 31 -1.12 22.02 -6.36
CA ALA A 31 -0.90 20.58 -6.42
C ALA A 31 -0.39 20.23 -7.82
N SER A 32 0.78 19.59 -7.88
CA SER A 32 1.36 19.16 -9.15
C SER A 32 0.26 18.43 -9.94
N PRO A 33 0.11 18.71 -11.25
CA PRO A 33 -0.85 17.99 -12.08
C PRO A 33 -0.67 16.49 -11.86
N ILE A 34 -1.79 15.77 -11.71
CA ILE A 34 -1.78 14.30 -11.62
C ILE A 34 -1.18 13.80 -12.94
N GLU A 35 0.06 13.33 -12.89
CA GLU A 35 0.73 12.84 -14.09
C GLU A 35 0.15 11.47 -14.44
N PRO A 36 -0.42 11.31 -15.66
CA PRO A 36 -0.96 10.03 -16.10
C PRO A 36 0.16 8.99 -16.18
N SER A 37 -0.20 7.73 -16.07
CA SER A 37 0.77 6.63 -16.12
C SER A 37 1.48 6.58 -17.47
N GLN A 38 2.82 6.56 -17.46
CA GLN A 38 3.68 6.51 -18.63
C GLN A 38 4.72 5.41 -18.49
N TRP A 39 4.94 4.63 -19.55
CA TRP A 39 5.95 3.57 -19.57
C TRP A 39 7.37 4.09 -19.41
N LEU A 40 8.12 3.52 -18.48
CA LEU A 40 9.56 3.72 -18.35
C LEU A 40 10.30 2.41 -18.69
N ASN A 41 11.16 2.50 -19.72
CA ASN A 41 11.99 1.40 -20.18
C ASN A 41 13.45 1.66 -19.82
N LEU A 42 13.98 0.85 -18.91
CA LEU A 42 15.37 0.87 -18.47
C LEU A 42 16.12 -0.34 -19.03
N THR A 43 17.44 -0.24 -19.16
CA THR A 43 18.30 -1.31 -19.69
C THR A 43 18.37 -2.54 -18.79
N GLY A 44 18.32 -2.36 -17.47
CA GLY A 44 18.56 -3.44 -16.50
C GLY A 44 17.31 -4.00 -15.81
N TYR A 45 16.12 -3.47 -16.10
CA TYR A 45 14.91 -3.80 -15.36
C TYR A 45 13.72 -3.99 -16.31
N PRO A 46 12.79 -4.93 -16.03
CA PRO A 46 11.55 -5.05 -16.79
C PRO A 46 10.80 -3.71 -16.89
N PRO A 47 10.18 -3.37 -18.02
CA PRO A 47 9.36 -2.16 -18.15
C PRO A 47 8.33 -2.02 -17.04
N ILE A 48 8.08 -0.80 -16.57
CA ILE A 48 7.00 -0.51 -15.62
C ILE A 48 6.42 0.87 -15.89
N PRO A 49 5.10 1.07 -15.80
CA PRO A 49 4.52 2.40 -15.87
C PRO A 49 4.83 3.19 -14.59
N THR A 50 5.23 4.45 -14.77
CA THR A 50 5.38 5.45 -13.70
C THR A 50 4.25 6.47 -13.77
N GLY A 51 3.82 7.04 -12.64
CA GLY A 51 2.65 7.90 -12.52
C GLY A 51 1.51 7.19 -11.81
N VAL A 52 0.31 7.79 -11.85
CA VAL A 52 -0.86 7.26 -11.13
C VAL A 52 -1.67 6.30 -12.01
N SER A 53 -1.97 5.13 -11.44
CA SER A 53 -2.80 4.07 -12.03
C SER A 53 -3.76 3.49 -11.00
N THR A 54 -4.68 2.66 -11.48
CA THR A 54 -5.71 2.01 -10.69
C THR A 54 -5.69 0.50 -10.90
N ILE A 55 -6.03 -0.23 -9.84
CA ILE A 55 -6.39 -1.65 -9.89
C ILE A 55 -7.85 -1.69 -9.44
N ALA A 56 -8.72 -2.15 -10.33
CA ALA A 56 -10.15 -2.08 -10.11
C ALA A 56 -10.77 -3.46 -10.01
N GLN A 57 -11.56 -3.64 -8.95
CA GLN A 57 -12.35 -4.84 -8.69
C GLN A 57 -11.54 -6.14 -8.82
N PRO A 58 -10.40 -6.27 -8.14
CA PRO A 58 -9.68 -7.54 -8.13
C PRO A 58 -10.56 -8.60 -7.47
N GLU A 59 -10.40 -9.86 -7.87
CA GLU A 59 -11.14 -10.99 -7.33
C GLU A 59 -10.42 -11.56 -6.12
N ALA A 60 -11.18 -11.86 -5.05
CA ALA A 60 -10.66 -12.60 -3.91
C ALA A 60 -10.42 -14.06 -4.33
N ILE A 61 -9.14 -14.45 -4.41
CA ILE A 61 -8.72 -15.79 -4.84
C ILE A 61 -8.35 -16.71 -3.68
N VAL A 62 -8.10 -16.15 -2.49
CA VAL A 62 -7.87 -16.90 -1.25
C VAL A 62 -8.53 -16.15 -0.09
N GLU A 63 -9.31 -16.86 0.72
CA GLU A 63 -9.86 -16.38 1.99
C GLU A 63 -9.70 -17.46 3.07
N ILE A 64 -8.78 -17.24 4.01
CA ILE A 64 -8.53 -18.16 5.13
C ILE A 64 -8.83 -17.41 6.42
N SER A 65 -9.98 -17.73 7.03
CA SER A 65 -10.46 -17.11 8.28
C SER A 65 -10.48 -18.08 9.48
N GLY A 66 -10.23 -19.37 9.25
CA GLY A 66 -10.28 -20.40 10.31
C GLY A 66 -9.13 -20.36 11.33
N CYS A 67 -8.13 -19.50 11.09
CA CYS A 67 -7.05 -19.17 12.03
C CYS A 67 -7.54 -18.50 13.34
N VAL A 68 -8.79 -18.04 13.40
CA VAL A 68 -9.41 -17.43 14.57
C VAL A 68 -10.83 -17.95 14.77
N SER A 69 -11.29 -17.89 16.03
CA SER A 69 -12.64 -18.33 16.40
C SER A 69 -13.33 -17.25 17.24
N PRO A 70 -14.48 -16.70 16.78
CA PRO A 70 -15.15 -17.01 15.52
C PRO A 70 -14.39 -16.53 14.27
N ALA A 71 -14.66 -17.19 13.13
CA ALA A 71 -14.02 -16.85 11.85
C ALA A 71 -14.29 -15.42 11.38
N THR A 72 -15.38 -14.79 11.83
CA THR A 72 -15.74 -13.40 11.46
C THR A 72 -14.79 -12.33 12.02
N ILE A 73 -13.86 -12.68 12.92
CA ILE A 73 -12.82 -11.76 13.40
C ILE A 73 -11.85 -11.40 12.25
N TRP A 74 -11.72 -12.27 11.25
CA TRP A 74 -10.97 -12.03 10.00
C TRP A 74 -11.92 -11.94 8.81
N SER A 75 -11.66 -11.03 7.87
CA SER A 75 -12.53 -10.80 6.70
C SER A 75 -11.72 -10.30 5.50
N CYS A 76 -12.08 -10.69 4.28
CA CYS A 76 -11.48 -10.12 3.06
C CYS A 76 -12.39 -9.04 2.43
N ALA A 77 -13.56 -8.80 3.00
CA ALA A 77 -14.39 -7.65 2.64
C ALA A 77 -13.96 -6.37 3.36
N LEU A 78 -14.10 -5.24 2.66
CA LEU A 78 -13.95 -3.88 3.16
C LEU A 78 -14.85 -3.65 4.39
N PRO A 79 -14.46 -2.78 5.33
CA PRO A 79 -15.33 -2.35 6.41
C PRO A 79 -16.66 -1.79 5.90
N LYS A 80 -17.74 -1.92 6.68
CA LYS A 80 -19.09 -1.50 6.27
C LYS A 80 -19.14 -0.03 5.83
N GLU A 81 -18.35 0.82 6.47
CA GLU A 81 -18.25 2.25 6.20
C GLU A 81 -17.66 2.56 4.82
N GLU A 82 -16.86 1.64 4.25
CA GLU A 82 -16.19 1.82 2.97
C GLU A 82 -16.93 1.17 1.79
N GLN A 83 -17.84 0.22 2.06
CA GLN A 83 -18.53 -0.54 1.02
C GLN A 83 -19.39 0.33 0.10
N ALA A 84 -20.06 1.35 0.65
CA ALA A 84 -20.89 2.26 -0.15
C ALA A 84 -20.05 3.05 -1.18
N ALA A 85 -18.84 3.45 -0.83
CA ALA A 85 -17.92 4.16 -1.72
C ALA A 85 -17.24 3.23 -2.73
N ASN A 86 -17.20 1.92 -2.45
CA ASN A 86 -16.64 0.92 -3.35
C ASN A 86 -17.62 0.46 -4.44
N ALA A 87 -18.91 0.80 -4.31
CA ALA A 87 -19.94 0.46 -5.27
C ALA A 87 -19.59 0.98 -6.68
N PRO A 88 -19.85 0.21 -7.75
CA PRO A 88 -20.66 -1.02 -7.79
C PRO A 88 -19.91 -2.32 -7.47
N SER A 89 -18.63 -2.25 -7.08
CA SER A 89 -17.83 -3.43 -6.76
C SER A 89 -18.34 -4.13 -5.49
N GLN A 90 -18.15 -5.45 -5.41
CA GLN A 90 -18.53 -6.21 -4.22
C GLN A 90 -17.67 -5.82 -3.00
N PRO A 91 -18.13 -6.08 -1.76
CA PRO A 91 -17.38 -5.75 -0.55
C PRO A 91 -15.96 -6.33 -0.49
N ASP A 92 -15.77 -7.53 -1.04
CA ASP A 92 -14.51 -8.29 -1.15
C ASP A 92 -13.68 -7.92 -2.40
N GLN A 93 -14.09 -6.89 -3.16
CA GLN A 93 -13.41 -6.42 -4.37
C GLN A 93 -12.91 -4.99 -4.19
N PRO A 94 -11.89 -4.74 -3.35
CA PRO A 94 -11.44 -3.40 -3.03
C PRO A 94 -10.78 -2.72 -4.23
N ASN A 95 -11.25 -1.53 -4.58
CA ASN A 95 -10.59 -0.68 -5.57
C ASN A 95 -9.34 -0.02 -4.99
N MET A 96 -8.26 0.05 -5.78
CA MET A 96 -6.98 0.60 -5.33
C MET A 96 -6.43 1.60 -6.34
N ARG A 97 -5.83 2.66 -5.81
CA ARG A 97 -5.08 3.64 -6.58
C ARG A 97 -3.63 3.60 -6.12
N LEU A 98 -2.71 3.59 -7.08
CA LEU A 98 -1.28 3.55 -6.80
C LEU A 98 -0.52 4.56 -7.66
N GLU A 99 0.61 5.02 -7.16
CA GLU A 99 1.57 5.85 -7.86
C GLU A 99 2.92 5.16 -7.85
N ILE A 100 3.53 5.01 -9.03
CA ILE A 100 4.90 4.53 -9.16
C ILE A 100 5.78 5.69 -9.60
N SER A 101 6.83 5.95 -8.83
CA SER A 101 7.83 6.97 -9.13
C SER A 101 9.18 6.32 -9.44
N PHE A 102 9.99 7.01 -10.25
CA PHE A 102 11.34 6.62 -10.59
C PHE A 102 12.33 7.63 -10.02
N VAL A 103 13.36 7.13 -9.31
CA VAL A 103 14.41 7.97 -8.72
C VAL A 103 15.75 7.58 -9.31
N ASN A 104 16.30 8.46 -10.16
CA ASN A 104 17.59 8.21 -10.77
C ASN A 104 18.74 8.31 -9.76
N GLY A 105 19.65 7.34 -9.76
CA GLY A 105 20.79 7.29 -8.83
C GLY A 105 20.50 6.62 -7.48
N SER A 106 19.31 6.04 -7.31
CA SER A 106 18.94 5.26 -6.11
C SER A 106 19.52 3.84 -6.08
N VAL A 107 20.08 3.37 -7.21
CA VAL A 107 20.76 2.07 -7.32
C VAL A 107 22.23 2.27 -7.67
N VAL A 108 23.10 1.42 -7.12
CA VAL A 108 24.56 1.52 -7.27
C VAL A 108 24.99 1.37 -8.74
N ASN A 109 24.34 0.46 -9.48
CA ASN A 109 24.69 0.19 -10.87
C ASN A 109 23.96 1.15 -11.84
N SER A 110 24.56 2.30 -12.08
CA SER A 110 24.03 3.33 -12.99
C SER A 110 23.88 2.88 -14.46
N SER A 111 24.49 1.77 -14.87
CA SER A 111 24.32 1.23 -16.23
C SER A 111 22.93 0.59 -16.42
N MET A 112 22.29 0.12 -15.35
CA MET A 112 20.96 -0.49 -15.35
C MET A 112 19.82 0.53 -15.44
N THR A 113 20.08 1.79 -15.10
CA THR A 113 19.09 2.88 -15.11
C THR A 113 19.14 3.71 -16.40
N GLN A 114 19.90 3.28 -17.40
CA GLN A 114 19.92 3.95 -18.69
C GLN A 114 18.60 3.68 -19.41
N THR A 115 17.95 4.75 -19.88
CA THR A 115 16.76 4.63 -20.71
C THR A 115 17.11 3.95 -22.03
N THR A 116 16.36 2.92 -22.43
CA THR A 116 16.55 2.25 -23.73
C THR A 116 16.06 3.17 -24.87
N ARG A 117 16.83 4.19 -25.24
CA ARG A 117 16.51 5.01 -26.43
C ARG A 117 16.71 4.16 -27.67
N ARG A 118 15.69 4.07 -28.54
CA ARG A 118 15.90 3.59 -29.92
C ARG A 118 16.94 4.51 -30.58
N ARG A 119 18.01 3.92 -31.11
CA ARG A 119 19.11 4.60 -31.84
C ARG A 119 18.69 5.49 -33.03
N ARG A 120 17.40 5.65 -33.35
CA ARG A 120 16.92 6.40 -34.52
C ARG A 120 16.79 7.92 -34.33
N ASP A 121 16.94 8.45 -33.11
CA ASP A 121 16.76 9.89 -32.85
C ASP A 121 18.07 10.68 -32.66
N LEU A 122 19.24 10.05 -32.87
CA LEU A 122 20.53 10.75 -32.83
C LEU A 122 20.88 11.48 -34.15
N ASP A 123 20.14 11.24 -35.24
CA ASP A 123 20.37 11.87 -36.55
C ASP A 123 19.41 13.03 -36.88
N ARG A 124 18.48 13.41 -35.98
CA ARG A 124 17.65 14.62 -36.16
C ARG A 124 18.20 15.79 -35.36
N VAL A 125 19.24 16.38 -35.92
CA VAL A 125 19.67 17.75 -35.62
C VAL A 125 18.49 18.71 -35.83
N SER A 126 18.23 19.52 -34.81
CA SER A 126 17.42 20.75 -34.77
C SER A 126 16.00 20.71 -35.36
N ASN A 127 14.99 20.55 -34.50
CA ASN A 127 13.74 21.28 -34.65
C ASN A 127 13.34 21.88 -33.29
N ALA A 128 13.40 23.21 -33.21
CA ALA A 128 13.07 24.01 -32.04
C ALA A 128 11.55 24.13 -31.87
N VAL A 129 10.87 23.03 -31.53
CA VAL A 129 9.46 23.05 -31.08
C VAL A 129 9.17 21.81 -30.25
N SER A 130 9.57 21.84 -28.98
CA SER A 130 8.78 21.29 -27.86
C SER A 130 9.51 21.61 -26.56
N ALA A 131 9.16 22.75 -25.95
CA ALA A 131 9.56 23.04 -24.56
C ALA A 131 9.12 21.90 -23.60
N GLY A 132 8.07 21.16 -23.95
CA GLY A 132 7.61 19.97 -23.24
C GLY A 132 8.63 18.82 -23.22
N SER A 133 9.39 18.59 -24.31
CA SER A 133 10.42 17.54 -24.37
C SER A 133 11.62 17.84 -23.47
N PHE A 134 12.01 19.11 -23.37
CA PHE A 134 13.11 19.54 -22.49
C PHE A 134 12.74 19.40 -21.01
N ILE A 135 11.53 19.83 -20.61
CA ILE A 135 10.99 19.63 -19.25
C ILE A 135 10.90 18.13 -18.93
N ARG A 136 10.44 17.31 -19.88
CA ARG A 136 10.35 15.85 -19.77
C ARG A 136 11.69 15.17 -19.50
N SER A 137 12.76 15.66 -20.12
CA SER A 137 14.12 15.16 -19.87
C SER A 137 14.69 15.62 -18.52
N HIS A 138 14.22 16.73 -17.98
CA HIS A 138 14.70 17.31 -16.72
C HIS A 138 14.02 16.66 -15.51
N LEU A 139 12.72 16.35 -15.60
CA LEU A 139 11.96 15.65 -14.54
C LEU A 139 12.40 14.18 -14.37
N LEU A 140 12.69 13.47 -15.46
CA LEU A 140 13.26 12.11 -15.42
C LEU A 140 14.75 12.07 -14.99
N ARG A 141 15.39 13.24 -14.86
CA ARG A 141 16.79 13.41 -14.44
C ARG A 141 16.95 13.99 -13.04
N ILE A 142 15.87 14.10 -12.26
CA ILE A 142 16.00 14.48 -10.86
C ILE A 142 16.84 13.38 -10.18
N ARG A 143 18.13 13.65 -9.98
CA ARG A 143 18.96 13.02 -8.95
C ARG A 143 18.34 13.47 -7.63
N GLY A 144 17.32 12.74 -7.21
CA GLY A 144 16.65 12.96 -5.94
C GLY A 144 17.28 12.08 -4.89
N GLN A 145 17.31 12.57 -3.65
CA GLN A 145 17.42 11.68 -2.52
C GLN A 145 16.25 10.68 -2.60
N PRO A 146 16.50 9.37 -2.41
CA PRO A 146 15.42 8.39 -2.29
C PRO A 146 14.35 8.88 -1.30
N PRO A 147 13.06 8.82 -1.67
CA PRO A 147 12.00 9.23 -0.76
C PRO A 147 12.01 8.32 0.48
N THR A 148 11.61 8.86 1.62
CA THR A 148 11.55 8.09 2.87
C THR A 148 10.28 7.22 2.87
N PRO A 149 10.40 5.89 2.93
CA PRO A 149 9.25 5.00 2.96
C PRO A 149 8.45 5.16 4.26
N SER A 150 7.13 5.10 4.16
CA SER A 150 6.23 5.07 5.32
C SER A 150 5.14 4.01 5.12
N PRO A 151 4.96 3.03 6.04
CA PRO A 151 5.82 2.76 7.19
C PRO A 151 7.26 2.41 6.77
N GLY A 152 8.17 2.31 7.74
CA GLY A 152 9.55 1.92 7.45
C GLY A 152 9.61 0.54 6.77
N VAL A 153 10.58 0.38 5.87
CA VAL A 153 10.78 -0.89 5.16
C VAL A 153 11.20 -1.97 6.17
N PRO A 154 10.66 -3.20 6.07
CA PRO A 154 11.13 -4.34 6.85
C PRO A 154 12.65 -4.54 6.74
N SER A 155 13.26 -5.18 7.74
CA SER A 155 14.70 -5.43 7.73
C SER A 155 15.08 -6.35 6.55
N LEU A 156 16.34 -6.31 6.12
CA LEU A 156 16.81 -7.22 5.06
C LEU A 156 16.78 -8.69 5.52
N ASP A 157 16.97 -8.94 6.80
CA ASP A 157 16.96 -10.29 7.35
C ASP A 157 15.54 -10.87 7.37
N ASP A 158 14.53 -10.06 7.70
CA ASP A 158 13.12 -10.42 7.58
C ASP A 158 12.73 -10.70 6.11
N GLN A 159 13.19 -9.85 5.19
CA GLN A 159 12.95 -10.03 3.74
C GLN A 159 13.58 -11.33 3.21
N LYS A 160 14.81 -11.64 3.63
CA LYS A 160 15.47 -12.90 3.27
C LYS A 160 14.74 -14.11 3.82
N PHE A 161 14.33 -14.03 5.08
CA PHE A 161 13.61 -15.09 5.76
C PHE A 161 12.29 -15.39 5.04
N LEU A 162 11.40 -14.41 4.92
CA LEU A 162 10.10 -14.60 4.28
C LEU A 162 10.21 -14.95 2.79
N GLY A 163 11.16 -14.36 2.08
CA GLY A 163 11.43 -14.71 0.68
C GLY A 163 11.74 -16.20 0.51
N ASN A 164 12.49 -16.79 1.45
CA ASN A 164 12.87 -18.20 1.44
C ASN A 164 11.76 -19.13 1.98
N THR A 165 11.07 -18.73 3.04
CA THR A 165 10.16 -19.63 3.78
C THR A 165 8.70 -19.52 3.39
N THR A 166 8.30 -18.42 2.74
CA THR A 166 6.88 -18.06 2.58
C THR A 166 6.58 -17.65 1.14
N ASP A 167 7.33 -16.70 0.58
CA ASP A 167 6.93 -16.03 -0.67
C ASP A 167 7.32 -16.80 -1.94
N GLY A 168 8.03 -17.93 -1.81
CA GLY A 168 8.49 -18.73 -2.93
C GLY A 168 9.50 -18.00 -3.82
N ASN A 169 10.31 -17.10 -3.22
CA ASN A 169 11.35 -16.40 -3.95
C ASN A 169 12.57 -17.30 -4.13
N SER A 170 13.30 -17.07 -5.21
CA SER A 170 14.62 -17.62 -5.49
C SER A 170 15.69 -16.64 -5.04
N PRO A 171 16.92 -17.10 -4.74
CA PRO A 171 18.02 -16.23 -4.38
C PRO A 171 18.31 -15.14 -5.44
N PRO A 172 18.57 -13.88 -5.02
CA PRO A 172 18.53 -13.38 -3.65
C PRO A 172 17.08 -13.28 -3.13
N PHE A 173 16.81 -13.89 -1.97
CA PHE A 173 15.44 -14.04 -1.43
C PHE A 173 14.80 -12.69 -1.09
N GLU A 174 15.62 -11.70 -0.73
CA GLU A 174 15.21 -10.32 -0.50
C GLU A 174 15.00 -9.52 -1.80
N GLY A 175 15.24 -10.12 -2.97
CA GLY A 175 15.11 -9.45 -4.27
C GLY A 175 16.22 -8.44 -4.58
N GLU A 176 16.31 -8.07 -5.85
CA GLU A 176 17.24 -7.08 -6.35
C GLU A 176 16.71 -5.65 -6.14
N GLN A 177 17.59 -4.73 -5.74
CA GLN A 177 17.22 -3.31 -5.63
C GLN A 177 16.83 -2.72 -6.98
N THR A 178 15.81 -1.86 -7.00
CA THR A 178 15.35 -1.17 -8.20
C THR A 178 15.22 0.34 -7.93
N PRO A 179 15.18 1.18 -8.99
CA PRO A 179 15.00 2.62 -8.82
C PRO A 179 13.53 3.05 -8.70
N PHE A 180 12.61 2.11 -8.47
CA PHE A 180 11.17 2.35 -8.45
C PHE A 180 10.62 2.38 -7.03
N TYR A 181 9.69 3.30 -6.79
CA TYR A 181 9.02 3.45 -5.50
C TYR A 181 7.52 3.53 -5.72
N ILE A 182 6.75 2.81 -4.89
CA ILE A 182 5.30 2.73 -4.99
C ILE A 182 4.62 3.39 -3.78
N SER A 183 3.53 4.09 -4.03
CA SER A 183 2.64 4.62 -3.00
C SER A 183 1.20 4.21 -3.29
N PHE A 184 0.45 3.80 -2.27
CA PHE A 184 -0.99 3.59 -2.35
C PHE A 184 -1.71 4.85 -1.91
N ILE A 185 -2.71 5.23 -2.68
CA ILE A 185 -3.49 6.45 -2.51
C ILE A 185 -4.93 6.06 -2.24
N ASP A 186 -5.58 6.82 -1.36
CA ASP A 186 -7.00 6.66 -1.08
C ASP A 186 -7.81 6.76 -2.41
N PRO A 187 -8.56 5.70 -2.78
CA PRO A 187 -9.32 5.68 -4.04
C PRO A 187 -10.53 6.63 -4.00
N THR A 188 -11.05 6.94 -2.80
CA THR A 188 -12.27 7.74 -2.61
C THR A 188 -12.02 9.26 -2.66
N LYS A 189 -10.78 9.69 -2.43
CA LYS A 189 -10.41 11.11 -2.47
C LYS A 189 -9.94 11.53 -3.86
N VAL A 190 -10.53 12.60 -4.40
CA VAL A 190 -9.89 13.38 -5.47
C VAL A 190 -8.72 14.13 -4.83
N ILE A 191 -7.50 13.87 -5.31
CA ILE A 191 -6.26 14.13 -4.58
C ILE A 191 -6.16 15.60 -4.11
N SER A 192 -6.32 15.81 -2.81
CA SER A 192 -5.61 16.83 -2.04
C SER A 192 -4.80 16.07 -1.00
N ALA A 193 -3.52 15.87 -1.26
CA ALA A 193 -2.62 15.15 -0.36
C ALA A 193 -2.61 15.83 1.02
N ARG A 194 -3.36 15.27 1.97
CA ARG A 194 -3.18 15.50 3.40
C ARG A 194 -2.82 14.16 4.02
N LEU A 195 -1.52 13.93 4.09
CA LEU A 195 -0.94 12.89 4.94
C LEU A 195 -1.27 13.25 6.39
N ALA A 196 -2.11 12.45 7.04
CA ALA A 196 -2.32 12.57 8.48
C ALA A 196 -1.05 12.04 9.18
N LYS A 197 -0.29 12.96 9.77
CA LYS A 197 0.86 12.67 10.63
C LYS A 197 0.34 12.00 11.90
N ARG A 198 0.67 10.73 12.12
CA ARG A 198 0.41 10.05 13.40
C ARG A 198 1.40 10.58 14.45
N SER A 199 0.90 11.28 15.46
CA SER A 199 1.68 11.67 16.64
C SER A 199 1.59 10.56 17.68
N GLY A 200 2.70 9.87 17.92
CA GLY A 200 2.83 9.01 19.10
C GLY A 200 3.04 9.87 20.34
N ASN A 201 2.26 9.63 21.39
CA ASN A 201 2.53 10.16 22.73
C ASN A 201 2.65 8.96 23.70
N PRO A 202 3.69 8.92 24.57
CA PRO A 202 3.94 7.77 25.42
C PRO A 202 3.31 7.96 26.78
N PHE A 203 2.33 7.13 27.15
CA PHE A 203 1.98 6.93 28.56
C PHE A 203 1.73 5.45 28.83
N GLN A 204 2.47 4.90 29.79
CA GLN A 204 2.29 3.56 30.31
C GLN A 204 1.53 3.60 31.64
N ASN A 205 0.58 2.67 31.82
CA ASN A 205 0.28 2.11 33.15
C ASN A 205 -0.40 0.73 33.04
N ILE A 206 0.34 -0.33 33.39
CA ILE A 206 0.00 -1.72 33.80
C ILE A 206 -1.08 -2.53 33.01
N THR A 207 -1.74 -1.98 31.98
CA THR A 207 -2.26 -2.68 30.79
C THR A 207 -1.12 -2.97 29.77
N SER A 208 0.10 -3.15 30.26
CA SER A 208 1.38 -2.93 29.55
C SER A 208 1.77 -3.92 28.44
N LEU A 209 0.86 -4.80 28.02
CA LEU A 209 1.09 -5.75 26.93
C LEU A 209 0.15 -5.54 25.73
N ILE A 210 -0.98 -4.85 25.90
CA ILE A 210 -1.89 -4.53 24.80
C ILE A 210 -1.67 -3.05 24.41
N PRO A 211 -1.25 -2.75 23.17
CA PRO A 211 -1.15 -1.37 22.71
C PRO A 211 -2.52 -0.67 22.75
N PRO A 212 -2.57 0.62 23.10
CA PRO A 212 -3.82 1.37 23.06
C PRO A 212 -4.43 1.33 21.65
N PRO A 213 -5.76 1.24 21.51
CA PRO A 213 -6.40 1.23 20.21
C PRO A 213 -6.31 2.62 19.57
N SER A 214 -6.39 2.66 18.25
CA SER A 214 -6.47 3.93 17.53
C SER A 214 -7.82 4.60 17.79
N VAL A 215 -7.80 5.84 18.27
CA VAL A 215 -8.98 6.67 18.56
C VAL A 215 -8.93 7.99 17.79
N ASN A 216 -10.11 8.53 17.50
CA ASN A 216 -10.27 9.88 16.97
C ASN A 216 -10.02 10.93 18.07
N SER A 217 -9.94 12.21 17.68
CA SER A 217 -9.70 13.30 18.64
C SER A 217 -10.80 13.49 19.69
N ASP A 218 -12.00 12.97 19.43
CA ASP A 218 -13.15 12.99 20.35
C ASP A 218 -13.23 11.76 21.27
N GLY A 219 -12.25 10.84 21.17
CA GLY A 219 -12.17 9.60 21.95
C GLY A 219 -12.98 8.43 21.37
N THR A 220 -13.68 8.63 20.25
CA THR A 220 -14.34 7.52 19.55
C THR A 220 -13.33 6.59 18.89
N ALA A 221 -13.69 5.33 18.68
CA ALA A 221 -12.82 4.41 17.97
C ALA A 221 -12.53 4.91 16.54
N ALA A 222 -11.26 4.87 16.12
CA ALA A 222 -10.89 5.23 14.75
C ALA A 222 -11.54 4.28 13.74
N ALA A 223 -11.73 4.73 12.51
CA ALA A 223 -12.31 3.94 11.43
C ALA A 223 -11.59 2.58 11.24
N ALA A 224 -12.34 1.52 10.95
CA ALA A 224 -11.78 0.23 10.55
C ALA A 224 -10.92 0.35 9.30
N THR A 225 -9.91 -0.50 9.19
CA THR A 225 -8.92 -0.43 8.12
C THR A 225 -8.60 -1.84 7.66
N LEU A 226 -9.04 -2.18 6.44
CA LEU A 226 -8.66 -3.42 5.78
C LEU A 226 -7.29 -3.29 5.10
N LEU A 227 -7.12 -2.24 4.27
CA LEU A 227 -5.92 -2.03 3.46
C LEU A 227 -5.15 -0.80 3.94
N PRO A 228 -3.81 -0.85 4.01
CA PRO A 228 -3.00 0.31 4.34
C PRO A 228 -2.82 1.22 3.11
N LEU A 229 -2.34 2.44 3.36
CA LEU A 229 -1.89 3.38 2.32
C LEU A 229 -0.40 3.67 2.47
N PRO A 230 0.48 2.67 2.25
CA PRO A 230 1.91 2.88 2.34
C PRO A 230 2.38 3.87 1.27
N SER A 231 3.38 4.69 1.61
CA SER A 231 3.96 5.67 0.70
C SER A 231 5.44 5.41 0.48
N SER A 232 5.88 5.66 -0.75
CA SER A 232 7.29 5.61 -1.17
C SER A 232 8.00 4.31 -0.79
N GLN A 233 7.31 3.17 -0.87
CA GLN A 233 7.92 1.87 -0.62
C GLN A 233 8.83 1.48 -1.78
N PRO A 234 10.07 1.05 -1.54
CA PRO A 234 10.95 0.64 -2.62
C PRO A 234 10.46 -0.67 -3.24
N LEU A 235 10.29 -0.68 -4.56
CA LEU A 235 10.05 -1.93 -5.28
C LEU A 235 11.37 -2.67 -5.45
N ARG A 236 11.33 -3.99 -5.24
CA ARG A 236 12.42 -4.90 -5.54
C ARG A 236 12.02 -5.84 -6.66
N LEU A 237 12.99 -6.31 -7.43
CA LEU A 237 12.76 -7.32 -8.47
C LEU A 237 13.11 -8.70 -7.92
N TYR A 238 12.15 -9.60 -7.94
CA TYR A 238 12.30 -10.98 -7.50
C TYR A 238 12.26 -11.93 -8.68
N ASN A 239 12.90 -13.09 -8.52
CA ASN A 239 12.82 -14.20 -9.47
C ASN A 239 13.19 -13.80 -10.92
N ARG A 240 14.22 -12.96 -11.08
CA ARG A 240 14.65 -12.43 -12.38
C ARG A 240 14.80 -13.56 -13.41
N GLY A 241 14.16 -13.38 -14.57
CA GLY A 241 14.20 -14.32 -15.69
C GLY A 241 13.36 -15.59 -15.52
N LEU A 242 12.73 -15.82 -14.36
CA LEU A 242 11.84 -16.96 -14.12
C LEU A 242 10.39 -16.63 -14.51
N PRO A 243 9.50 -17.63 -14.68
CA PRO A 243 8.07 -17.40 -14.91
C PRO A 243 7.37 -16.64 -13.77
N THR A 244 7.96 -16.67 -12.57
CA THR A 244 7.49 -15.97 -11.37
C THR A 244 8.20 -14.62 -11.17
N GLU A 245 8.86 -14.07 -12.18
CA GLU A 245 9.48 -12.73 -12.10
C GLU A 245 8.41 -11.67 -11.81
N HIS A 246 8.65 -10.88 -10.77
CA HIS A 246 7.76 -9.81 -10.35
C HIS A 246 8.52 -8.69 -9.66
N TYR A 247 7.98 -7.47 -9.76
CA TYR A 247 8.29 -6.44 -8.78
C TYR A 247 7.47 -6.67 -7.52
N GLY A 248 8.02 -6.40 -6.36
CA GLY A 248 7.26 -6.51 -5.13
C GLY A 248 7.83 -5.69 -3.98
N PHE A 249 7.00 -5.54 -2.96
CA PHE A 249 7.37 -5.08 -1.64
C PHE A 249 6.34 -5.61 -0.64
N TYR A 250 6.69 -5.57 0.63
CA TYR A 250 5.69 -5.70 1.69
C TYR A 250 5.97 -4.73 2.82
N SER A 251 4.95 -4.45 3.61
CA SER A 251 5.05 -3.68 4.85
C SER A 251 4.13 -4.25 5.92
N TYR A 252 4.41 -3.89 7.17
CA TYR A 252 3.53 -4.22 8.29
C TYR A 252 2.65 -3.03 8.65
N PHE A 253 1.39 -3.31 8.97
CA PHE A 253 0.46 -2.32 9.47
C PHE A 253 -0.52 -2.97 10.46
N ASP A 254 -1.14 -2.12 11.26
CA ASP A 254 -2.21 -2.57 12.15
C ASP A 254 -3.53 -2.51 11.38
N ARG A 255 -4.04 -3.69 11.06
CA ARG A 255 -5.36 -3.88 10.47
C ARG A 255 -6.40 -3.82 11.57
N SER A 256 -7.60 -3.33 11.27
CA SER A 256 -8.64 -3.22 12.29
C SER A 256 -10.04 -3.46 11.76
N ILE A 257 -10.92 -3.96 12.64
CA ILE A 257 -12.28 -4.35 12.32
C ILE A 257 -13.21 -4.02 13.49
N PHE A 258 -14.44 -3.66 13.17
CA PHE A 258 -15.51 -3.50 14.14
C PHE A 258 -16.30 -4.80 14.25
N LEU A 259 -16.60 -5.23 15.46
CA LEU A 259 -17.34 -6.48 15.71
C LEU A 259 -18.40 -6.26 16.77
N LYS A 260 -19.42 -7.10 16.72
CA LYS A 260 -20.46 -7.20 17.73
C LYS A 260 -20.19 -8.33 18.71
N SER A 261 -19.40 -9.34 18.33
CA SER A 261 -18.98 -10.39 19.25
C SER A 261 -17.66 -11.05 18.82
N ILE A 262 -16.80 -11.30 19.79
CA ILE A 262 -15.64 -12.23 19.65
C ILE A 262 -15.91 -13.60 20.27
N GLN A 263 -17.15 -13.85 20.69
CA GLN A 263 -17.59 -15.15 21.20
C GLN A 263 -18.25 -15.97 20.09
N PRO A 264 -17.93 -17.27 19.95
CA PRO A 264 -18.61 -18.17 19.03
C PRO A 264 -20.11 -18.28 19.34
N THR A 265 -20.92 -18.57 18.32
CA THR A 265 -22.36 -18.85 18.51
C THR A 265 -22.58 -20.35 18.76
N ASN A 266 -23.60 -20.71 19.57
CA ASN A 266 -23.83 -22.04 20.18
C ASN A 266 -23.99 -23.26 19.24
N SER A 267 -23.66 -23.15 17.95
CA SER A 267 -23.66 -24.29 17.01
C SER A 267 -22.75 -24.15 15.78
N SER A 268 -21.86 -23.14 15.72
CA SER A 268 -20.91 -23.02 14.61
C SER A 268 -19.61 -22.30 15.02
N PHE A 269 -18.51 -22.58 14.31
CA PHE A 269 -17.32 -21.70 14.29
C PHE A 269 -17.62 -20.30 13.71
N GLY A 270 -18.86 -20.09 13.25
CA GLY A 270 -19.38 -18.82 12.78
C GLY A 270 -19.65 -17.86 13.94
N GLY A 271 -19.25 -16.61 13.73
CA GLY A 271 -19.61 -15.51 14.62
C GLY A 271 -21.05 -15.07 14.42
N VAL A 272 -21.36 -13.88 14.92
CA VAL A 272 -22.68 -13.31 14.73
C VAL A 272 -22.88 -12.86 13.27
N PRO A 273 -24.06 -13.05 12.66
CA PRO A 273 -24.28 -12.67 11.26
C PRO A 273 -23.98 -11.20 10.94
N ALA A 274 -24.14 -10.31 11.92
CA ALA A 274 -23.82 -8.88 11.78
C ALA A 274 -22.33 -8.61 11.50
N ASP A 275 -21.44 -9.53 11.89
CA ASP A 275 -19.98 -9.39 11.73
C ASP A 275 -19.48 -9.95 10.39
N THR A 276 -20.37 -10.47 9.54
CA THR A 276 -19.99 -11.02 8.22
C THR A 276 -19.71 -9.91 7.20
N ASN A 277 -18.85 -10.21 6.22
CA ASN A 277 -18.52 -9.30 5.12
C ASN A 277 -18.01 -7.93 5.60
N GLY A 278 -16.88 -7.91 6.31
CA GLY A 278 -16.19 -6.69 6.72
C GLY A 278 -16.42 -6.29 8.18
N GLY A 279 -17.05 -7.14 8.99
CA GLY A 279 -17.38 -6.83 10.38
C GLY A 279 -18.73 -6.11 10.55
N SER A 280 -18.99 -5.64 11.76
CA SER A 280 -20.14 -4.82 12.11
C SER A 280 -19.96 -3.38 11.61
N SER A 281 -21.07 -2.64 11.45
CA SER A 281 -20.96 -1.18 11.31
C SER A 281 -20.55 -0.55 12.64
N PHE A 282 -19.90 0.61 12.58
CA PHE A 282 -19.50 1.40 13.75
C PHE A 282 -20.66 1.56 14.77
N ASP A 283 -21.83 1.98 14.30
CA ASP A 283 -23.01 2.24 15.16
C ASP A 283 -23.59 0.99 15.83
N SER A 284 -23.27 -0.20 15.32
CA SER A 284 -23.80 -1.47 15.82
C SER A 284 -22.76 -2.36 16.49
N ALA A 285 -21.49 -1.93 16.45
CA ALA A 285 -20.36 -2.65 17.01
C ALA A 285 -20.29 -2.45 18.53
N THR A 286 -19.84 -3.48 19.22
CA THR A 286 -19.53 -3.43 20.66
C THR A 286 -18.04 -3.56 20.90
N LEU A 287 -17.26 -3.87 19.86
CA LEU A 287 -15.84 -4.19 19.93
C LEU A 287 -15.08 -3.53 18.78
N ARG A 288 -13.88 -3.05 19.11
CA ARG A 288 -12.85 -2.64 18.17
C ARG A 288 -11.67 -3.59 18.27
N CYS A 289 -11.46 -4.39 17.24
CA CYS A 289 -10.34 -5.34 17.18
C CYS A 289 -9.23 -4.85 16.25
N THR A 290 -8.01 -5.13 16.64
CA THR A 290 -6.78 -4.79 15.93
C THR A 290 -5.93 -6.04 15.74
N TRP A 291 -5.48 -6.24 14.50
CA TRP A 291 -4.52 -7.23 14.08
C TRP A 291 -3.18 -6.53 13.88
N ALA A 292 -2.37 -6.52 14.94
CA ALA A 292 -1.10 -5.82 14.93
C ALA A 292 -0.08 -6.53 14.04
N GLN A 293 0.66 -5.73 13.26
CA GLN A 293 1.65 -6.21 12.29
C GLN A 293 1.08 -7.21 11.27
N THR A 294 -0.06 -6.88 10.67
CA THR A 294 -0.55 -7.57 9.47
C THR A 294 0.37 -7.25 8.29
N ARG A 295 0.80 -8.26 7.55
CA ARG A 295 1.66 -8.09 6.38
C ARG A 295 0.79 -7.69 5.19
N PHE A 296 1.16 -6.61 4.52
CA PHE A 296 0.61 -6.19 3.24
C PHE A 296 1.65 -6.42 2.17
N LEU A 297 1.49 -7.49 1.39
CA LEU A 297 2.40 -7.91 0.32
C LEU A 297 1.80 -7.57 -1.04
N VAL A 298 2.61 -6.98 -1.93
CA VAL A 298 2.22 -6.64 -3.30
C VAL A 298 3.19 -7.29 -4.28
N GLN A 299 2.66 -8.01 -5.26
CA GLN A 299 3.42 -8.65 -6.33
C GLN A 299 2.89 -8.20 -7.69
N ILE A 300 3.74 -7.58 -8.49
CA ILE A 300 3.46 -7.07 -9.84
C ILE A 300 4.21 -7.94 -10.85
N TRP A 301 3.49 -8.86 -11.49
CA TRP A 301 4.08 -9.92 -12.30
C TRP A 301 4.57 -9.40 -13.65
N THR A 302 5.87 -9.41 -13.89
CA THR A 302 6.49 -8.86 -15.11
C THR A 302 6.68 -9.89 -16.20
N ASN A 303 6.86 -11.16 -15.83
CA ASN A 303 7.09 -12.27 -16.76
C ASN A 303 6.00 -13.37 -16.69
N ALA A 304 4.81 -13.04 -16.18
CA ALA A 304 3.70 -14.00 -16.10
C ALA A 304 3.03 -14.29 -17.46
N GLY A 305 3.38 -13.57 -18.53
CA GLY A 305 2.96 -13.85 -19.91
C GLY A 305 1.46 -14.13 -20.05
N LYS A 306 1.11 -15.25 -20.70
CA LYS A 306 -0.28 -15.73 -20.88
C LYS A 306 -0.88 -16.46 -19.65
N SER A 307 -0.09 -16.71 -18.60
CA SER A 307 -0.52 -17.51 -17.45
C SER A 307 -1.40 -16.73 -16.46
N LYS A 308 -1.29 -15.39 -16.48
CA LYS A 308 -2.07 -14.48 -15.64
C LYS A 308 -2.72 -13.39 -16.52
N PRO A 309 -3.67 -13.74 -17.40
CA PRO A 309 -4.35 -12.72 -18.21
C PRO A 309 -5.19 -11.82 -17.29
N LEU A 310 -5.16 -10.51 -17.52
CA LEU A 310 -5.93 -9.56 -16.72
C LEU A 310 -7.43 -9.87 -16.77
N LEU A 311 -8.12 -9.60 -15.66
CA LEU A 311 -9.58 -9.69 -15.60
C LEU A 311 -10.20 -8.75 -16.63
N GLN A 312 -11.29 -9.20 -17.26
CA GLN A 312 -12.01 -8.38 -18.23
C GLN A 312 -13.16 -7.66 -17.55
N GLY A 313 -13.36 -6.38 -17.90
CA GLY A 313 -14.58 -5.66 -17.54
C GLY A 313 -15.79 -6.16 -18.32
N PRO A 314 -17.02 -5.80 -17.90
CA PRO A 314 -18.22 -6.15 -18.65
C PRO A 314 -18.08 -5.64 -20.09
N THR A 315 -18.21 -6.54 -21.07
CA THR A 315 -18.27 -6.16 -22.49
C THR A 315 -19.42 -5.17 -22.68
N PRO A 316 -19.19 -3.97 -23.28
CA PRO A 316 -20.27 -3.05 -23.56
C PRO A 316 -21.25 -3.74 -24.51
N THR A 317 -22.46 -4.02 -24.03
CA THR A 317 -23.57 -4.41 -24.91
C THR A 317 -23.76 -3.30 -25.92
N SER A 318 -23.65 -3.64 -27.20
CA SER A 318 -23.67 -2.75 -28.35
C SER A 318 -25.02 -2.04 -28.54
N SER A 319 -25.34 -1.07 -27.70
CA SER A 319 -26.54 -0.22 -27.85
C SER A 319 -26.46 1.19 -27.26
N SER A 320 -25.33 1.63 -26.71
CA SER A 320 -25.14 3.04 -26.34
C SER A 320 -24.01 3.68 -27.14
N ALA A 321 -24.39 4.62 -28.01
CA ALA A 321 -23.44 5.50 -28.69
C ALA A 321 -22.57 6.24 -27.64
N PRO A 322 -21.28 6.51 -27.92
CA PRO A 322 -20.45 7.25 -26.98
C PRO A 322 -21.00 8.66 -26.81
N SER A 323 -21.43 9.01 -25.60
CA SER A 323 -21.76 10.39 -25.28
C SER A 323 -20.45 11.19 -25.22
N PRO A 324 -20.28 12.28 -25.99
CA PRO A 324 -18.98 12.93 -26.19
C PRO A 324 -18.58 13.89 -25.06
N THR A 325 -19.08 13.71 -23.83
CA THR A 325 -18.84 14.60 -22.68
C THR A 325 -17.89 14.03 -21.60
N ALA A 326 -17.11 12.98 -21.89
CA ALA A 326 -16.10 12.46 -20.96
C ALA A 326 -14.78 13.26 -21.08
N THR A 327 -14.70 14.43 -20.43
CA THR A 327 -13.48 15.25 -20.36
C THR A 327 -12.45 14.80 -19.32
N ASP A 328 -12.67 13.69 -18.58
CA ASP A 328 -11.81 13.27 -17.46
C ASP A 328 -11.38 11.79 -17.48
N ASN A 329 -11.12 11.19 -18.65
CA ASN A 329 -10.55 9.83 -18.73
C ASN A 329 -9.03 9.81 -18.43
N SER A 330 -8.66 10.19 -17.20
CA SER A 330 -7.29 10.02 -16.70
C SER A 330 -7.10 8.60 -16.15
N SER A 331 -5.95 7.96 -16.44
CA SER A 331 -5.56 6.66 -15.87
C SER A 331 -5.68 6.63 -14.35
N ALA A 332 -5.56 7.78 -13.69
CA ALA A 332 -5.64 7.94 -12.25
C ALA A 332 -7.03 7.67 -11.64
N ASN A 333 -8.09 7.68 -12.45
CA ASN A 333 -9.48 7.59 -11.97
C ASN A 333 -10.28 6.46 -12.63
N ASP A 334 -9.63 5.61 -13.43
CA ASP A 334 -10.32 4.51 -14.12
C ASP A 334 -10.53 3.31 -13.19
N PHE A 335 -11.70 3.23 -12.55
CA PHE A 335 -12.09 2.07 -11.75
C PHE A 335 -12.99 1.09 -12.51
N THR A 336 -12.92 1.08 -13.85
CA THR A 336 -13.52 0.01 -14.64
C THR A 336 -12.58 -1.20 -14.64
N ARG A 337 -13.08 -2.39 -14.29
CA ARG A 337 -12.27 -3.62 -14.19
C ARG A 337 -11.49 -3.86 -15.50
N PRO A 338 -10.17 -4.14 -15.44
CA PRO A 338 -9.32 -4.42 -14.26
C PRO A 338 -8.62 -3.18 -13.66
N GLY A 339 -8.95 -1.98 -14.13
CA GLY A 339 -8.28 -0.71 -13.85
C GLY A 339 -7.30 -0.33 -14.96
N SER A 340 -6.58 0.77 -14.76
CA SER A 340 -5.61 1.28 -15.75
C SER A 340 -4.21 0.66 -15.63
N PHE A 341 -3.92 -0.07 -14.56
CA PHE A 341 -2.61 -0.68 -14.36
C PHE A 341 -2.42 -1.91 -15.26
N PRO A 342 -1.37 -1.96 -16.10
CA PRO A 342 -1.27 -2.91 -17.21
C PRO A 342 -0.69 -4.28 -16.83
N TYR A 343 -0.27 -4.47 -15.58
CA TYR A 343 0.32 -5.72 -15.11
C TYR A 343 -0.66 -6.52 -14.24
N PRO A 344 -0.57 -7.86 -14.29
CA PRO A 344 -1.16 -8.71 -13.27
C PRO A 344 -0.55 -8.36 -11.91
N VAL A 345 -1.41 -8.16 -10.92
CA VAL A 345 -1.06 -7.84 -9.55
C VAL A 345 -1.75 -8.82 -8.63
N THR A 346 -0.99 -9.33 -7.67
CA THR A 346 -1.49 -10.04 -6.51
C THR A 346 -1.24 -9.18 -5.27
N ILE A 347 -2.25 -9.07 -4.41
CA ILE A 347 -2.15 -8.38 -3.13
C ILE A 347 -2.57 -9.36 -2.05
N THR A 348 -1.73 -9.50 -1.04
CA THR A 348 -1.94 -10.43 0.07
C THR A 348 -1.94 -9.68 1.38
N LEU A 349 -2.95 -9.94 2.20
CA LEU A 349 -2.95 -9.67 3.63
C LEU A 349 -2.78 -10.98 4.36
N ASP A 350 -1.73 -11.10 5.15
CA ASP A 350 -1.49 -12.30 5.94
C ASP A 350 -0.82 -11.99 7.27
N ARG A 351 -0.52 -13.06 7.98
CA ARG A 351 0.02 -13.06 9.33
C ARG A 351 1.44 -13.61 9.37
N HIS A 352 2.22 -13.44 8.30
CA HIS A 352 3.65 -13.82 8.28
C HIS A 352 4.55 -12.66 8.70
N GLY A 353 5.71 -12.95 9.30
CA GLY A 353 6.74 -11.95 9.60
C GLY A 353 6.45 -11.02 10.79
N GLY A 354 7.18 -9.91 10.89
CA GLY A 354 7.00 -8.89 11.92
C GLY A 354 7.97 -9.07 13.10
N THR A 355 7.54 -8.63 14.28
CA THR A 355 8.32 -8.58 15.51
C THR A 355 7.59 -9.33 16.61
N GLU A 356 8.28 -10.23 17.30
CA GLU A 356 7.72 -11.12 18.32
C GLU A 356 6.86 -10.39 19.38
N LYS A 357 7.31 -9.21 19.81
CA LYS A 357 6.67 -8.44 20.91
C LYS A 357 5.48 -7.61 20.47
N GLU A 358 5.32 -7.35 19.17
CA GLU A 358 4.28 -6.47 18.64
C GLU A 358 3.17 -7.26 17.94
N LYS A 359 3.43 -8.52 17.58
CA LYS A 359 2.51 -9.32 16.81
C LYS A 359 1.44 -10.00 17.66
N MET A 360 0.22 -9.51 17.53
CA MET A 360 -0.92 -9.96 18.35
C MET A 360 -2.25 -9.52 17.75
N ILE A 361 -3.32 -10.13 18.26
CA ILE A 361 -4.69 -9.70 18.03
C ILE A 361 -5.26 -9.27 19.37
N TYR A 362 -5.86 -8.09 19.41
CA TYR A 362 -6.50 -7.59 20.61
C TYR A 362 -7.76 -6.79 20.28
N CYS A 363 -8.69 -6.78 21.22
CA CYS A 363 -9.97 -6.10 21.10
C CYS A 363 -10.26 -5.27 22.33
N TYR A 364 -10.91 -4.13 22.13
CA TYR A 364 -11.45 -3.29 23.20
C TYR A 364 -12.96 -3.18 23.05
N ASN A 365 -13.68 -3.17 24.16
CA ASN A 365 -15.10 -2.85 24.16
C ASN A 365 -15.33 -1.38 23.78
N MET A 366 -16.46 -1.13 23.14
CA MET A 366 -16.97 0.18 22.81
C MET A 366 -18.25 0.46 23.61
N ASP A 367 -18.42 1.70 24.05
CA ASP A 367 -19.69 2.16 24.62
C ASP A 367 -20.72 2.51 23.53
N THR A 368 -21.92 2.92 23.94
CA THR A 368 -23.01 3.26 23.03
C THR A 368 -22.75 4.51 22.18
N ASP A 369 -21.77 5.34 22.57
CA ASP A 369 -21.34 6.51 21.83
C ASP A 369 -20.15 6.19 20.89
N GLY A 370 -19.75 4.91 20.82
CA GLY A 370 -18.65 4.44 19.99
C GLY A 370 -17.26 4.76 20.56
N LYS A 371 -17.16 5.10 21.85
CA LYS A 371 -15.87 5.33 22.53
C LYS A 371 -15.28 4.03 23.06
N VAL A 372 -13.97 3.94 22.98
CA VAL A 372 -13.22 2.79 23.50
C VAL A 372 -13.21 2.84 25.03
N ILE A 373 -13.50 1.70 25.64
CA ILE A 373 -13.32 1.49 27.08
C ILE A 373 -11.89 0.99 27.32
N ASP A 374 -10.95 1.88 27.64
CA ASP A 374 -9.50 1.59 27.74
C ASP A 374 -9.13 0.44 28.69
N SER A 375 -9.95 0.14 29.71
CA SER A 375 -9.70 -0.94 30.67
C SER A 375 -10.19 -2.32 30.20
N SER A 376 -10.79 -2.42 29.01
CA SER A 376 -11.46 -3.62 28.52
C SER A 376 -10.66 -4.47 27.52
N GLY A 377 -9.38 -4.12 27.32
CA GLY A 377 -8.51 -4.80 26.36
C GLY A 377 -8.44 -6.32 26.61
N ALA A 378 -8.68 -7.11 25.57
CA ALA A 378 -8.59 -8.56 25.59
C ALA A 378 -7.83 -9.07 24.38
N PHE A 379 -7.02 -10.11 24.56
CA PHE A 379 -6.36 -10.80 23.45
C PHE A 379 -7.30 -11.78 22.76
N VAL A 380 -7.11 -11.94 21.44
CA VAL A 380 -7.72 -13.03 20.67
C VAL A 380 -6.60 -14.02 20.30
N LEU A 381 -6.86 -15.31 20.53
CA LEU A 381 -5.93 -16.36 20.15
C LEU A 381 -5.96 -16.57 18.63
N GLU A 382 -4.77 -16.74 18.07
CA GLU A 382 -4.52 -16.91 16.65
C GLU A 382 -3.85 -18.26 16.42
N ASP A 383 -4.48 -19.15 15.65
CA ASP A 383 -3.82 -20.34 15.12
C ASP A 383 -3.11 -19.98 13.81
N ARG A 384 -1.83 -19.64 13.93
CA ARG A 384 -0.97 -19.30 12.78
C ARG A 384 -0.60 -20.53 11.94
N SER A 385 -0.85 -21.75 12.43
CA SER A 385 -0.58 -22.98 11.68
C SER A 385 -1.78 -23.43 10.84
N PHE A 386 -2.93 -22.79 11.03
CA PHE A 386 -4.17 -23.16 10.38
C PHE A 386 -4.00 -23.24 8.86
N GLY A 387 -4.35 -24.39 8.28
CA GLY A 387 -4.31 -24.60 6.83
C GLY A 387 -2.91 -24.74 6.22
N GLY A 388 -1.83 -24.78 7.00
CA GLY A 388 -0.48 -24.82 6.47
C GLY A 388 0.60 -25.25 7.45
N VAL A 389 1.84 -24.87 7.15
CA VAL A 389 3.01 -25.13 8.00
C VAL A 389 3.56 -23.82 8.56
N LEU A 390 4.09 -23.87 9.77
CA LEU A 390 4.81 -22.76 10.39
C LEU A 390 6.30 -22.98 10.33
N VAL A 391 7.03 -21.92 10.00
CA VAL A 391 8.49 -21.85 10.11
C VAL A 391 8.81 -20.76 11.11
N ASN A 392 9.57 -21.12 12.15
CA ASN A 392 9.94 -20.21 13.23
C ASN A 392 8.74 -19.45 13.87
N PRO A 393 7.77 -20.17 14.45
CA PRO A 393 6.55 -19.56 14.98
C PRO A 393 6.84 -18.68 16.20
N THR A 394 6.22 -17.51 16.27
CA THR A 394 6.17 -16.75 17.52
C THR A 394 5.10 -17.31 18.45
N GLU A 395 5.43 -17.45 19.74
CA GLU A 395 4.47 -17.79 20.79
C GLU A 395 3.71 -16.55 21.32
N GLY A 396 3.87 -15.40 20.66
CA GLY A 396 3.24 -14.13 21.03
C GLY A 396 3.97 -13.41 22.18
N PRO A 397 3.36 -12.37 22.78
CA PRO A 397 4.05 -11.51 23.76
C PRO A 397 4.34 -12.19 25.11
N PHE A 398 3.91 -13.44 25.29
CA PHE A 398 3.95 -14.15 26.58
C PHE A 398 5.12 -15.13 26.71
N SER A 399 5.90 -15.32 25.64
CA SER A 399 6.98 -16.31 25.58
C SER A 399 8.19 -15.75 24.84
N ASN A 400 9.40 -16.07 25.33
CA ASN A 400 10.63 -15.79 24.61
C ASN A 400 10.88 -16.93 23.61
N VAL A 401 10.67 -16.69 22.31
CA VAL A 401 11.02 -17.68 21.30
C VAL A 401 12.53 -17.66 21.09
N THR A 402 13.16 -18.82 21.21
CA THR A 402 14.58 -18.97 20.87
C THR A 402 14.66 -19.41 19.41
N VAL A 403 14.67 -18.43 18.50
CA VAL A 403 14.89 -18.70 17.08
C VAL A 403 16.31 -19.22 16.89
N SER A 404 16.46 -20.48 16.50
CA SER A 404 17.77 -21.04 16.21
C SER A 404 18.26 -20.53 14.84
N PRO A 405 19.55 -20.18 14.69
CA PRO A 405 20.08 -19.79 13.39
C PRO A 405 19.99 -20.87 12.30
N ALA A 406 19.80 -22.14 12.68
CA ALA A 406 19.68 -23.26 11.76
C ALA A 406 18.27 -23.40 11.14
N ASP A 407 17.25 -22.78 11.76
CA ASP A 407 15.85 -22.80 11.29
C ASP A 407 15.46 -21.52 10.53
N GLY A 408 16.40 -20.60 10.29
CA GLY A 408 16.15 -19.33 9.61
C GLY A 408 17.09 -18.16 9.94
N GLY A 409 18.06 -18.33 10.85
CA GLY A 409 18.94 -17.21 11.24
C GLY A 409 18.26 -16.21 12.18
N PRO A 410 19.02 -15.36 12.89
CA PRO A 410 18.44 -14.17 13.52
C PRO A 410 17.89 -13.27 12.41
N GLY A 411 16.56 -13.10 12.29
CA GLY A 411 16.03 -12.25 11.23
C GLY A 411 14.52 -12.09 11.06
N GLY A 412 13.72 -13.15 11.21
CA GLY A 412 12.28 -13.10 10.96
C GLY A 412 11.51 -14.22 11.65
N ILE A 413 10.18 -14.09 11.75
CA ILE A 413 9.27 -15.00 12.48
C ILE A 413 8.05 -15.36 11.64
N ASP A 414 7.33 -16.41 12.04
CA ASP A 414 6.07 -16.85 11.44
C ASP A 414 6.15 -16.98 9.90
N GLY A 415 7.18 -17.65 9.40
CA GLY A 415 7.24 -18.07 8.01
C GLY A 415 6.35 -19.29 7.74
N GLY A 416 6.41 -19.82 6.52
CA GLY A 416 5.60 -20.97 6.08
C GLY A 416 4.35 -20.54 5.31
N THR A 417 3.28 -21.32 5.42
CA THR A 417 2.06 -21.20 4.57
C THR A 417 0.75 -21.23 5.35
N GLY A 418 0.82 -21.20 6.69
CA GLY A 418 -0.37 -21.24 7.56
C GLY A 418 -0.83 -19.86 8.01
N GLY A 419 -2.04 -19.82 8.58
CA GLY A 419 -2.58 -18.65 9.26
C GLY A 419 -3.71 -17.97 8.50
N CYS A 420 -4.06 -16.75 8.91
CA CYS A 420 -5.10 -15.99 8.25
C CYS A 420 -4.56 -15.39 6.95
N GLU A 421 -5.35 -15.46 5.89
CA GLU A 421 -4.98 -14.90 4.60
C GLU A 421 -6.19 -14.27 3.90
N CYS A 422 -5.93 -13.16 3.23
CA CYS A 422 -6.76 -12.65 2.15
C CYS A 422 -5.86 -12.38 0.96
N GLN A 423 -6.21 -12.92 -0.21
CA GLN A 423 -5.47 -12.66 -1.43
C GLN A 423 -6.41 -12.19 -2.54
N TRP A 424 -6.05 -11.08 -3.17
CA TRP A 424 -6.78 -10.56 -4.32
C TRP A 424 -5.89 -10.53 -5.57
N ALA A 425 -6.50 -10.84 -6.71
CA ALA A 425 -5.84 -10.82 -8.01
C ALA A 425 -6.67 -10.01 -9.01
N ASN A 426 -6.00 -9.18 -9.82
CA ASN A 426 -6.64 -8.53 -10.98
C ASN A 426 -6.48 -9.35 -12.29
N TRP A 427 -6.23 -10.66 -12.16
CA TRP A 427 -5.99 -11.59 -13.26
C TRP A 427 -6.74 -12.91 -13.05
N LEU A 428 -7.01 -13.63 -14.14
CA LEU A 428 -7.75 -14.90 -14.10
C LEU A 428 -6.88 -16.05 -13.59
N GLN A 429 -7.37 -16.78 -12.60
CA GLN A 429 -6.78 -18.03 -12.14
C GLN A 429 -7.10 -19.13 -13.17
N ASN A 430 -6.05 -19.71 -13.78
CA ASN A 430 -6.19 -20.85 -14.68
C ASN A 430 -6.30 -22.17 -13.94
#